data_AF-A0A7S1RYH4-F1
#
_entry.id   AF-A0A7S1RYH4-F1
#
_cell.length_a   1.000
_cell.length_b   1.000
_cell.length_c   1.000
_cell.angle_alpha   90.00
_cell.angle_beta   90.00
_cell.angle_gamma   90.00
#
_symmetry.space_group_name_H-M   'P 1'
#
loop_
_entity.id
_entity.type
_entity.pdbx_description
1 polymer ?
#
loop_
_entity_poly.entity_id
_entity_poly.type
_entity_poly.pdbx_seq_one_letter_code
_entity_poly.pdbx_strand_id
1 'polypeptide(L)'
;ALSSCWHKVCWNFALVAVAYGLECLVEENFGVAFDHSKPVGHTLSFLLVFRANSSYGRYWQGRNCIAGFFANIRDLAFLSCTLFRGGHGQYMWTRCNGQDGFSLQRKRRFEDLDDAATSEARADIVRWCLAL
;
A
#
# COMPACT_ATOMS: atom_id res chain seq x y z
N ALA A 1 -11.91 -2.06 -16.90
CA ALA A 1 -11.02 -3.24 -16.83
C ALA A 1 -11.77 -4.57 -16.65
N LEU A 2 -12.84 -4.64 -15.82
CA LEU A 2 -13.61 -5.88 -15.65
C LEU A 2 -14.30 -6.38 -16.93
N SER A 3 -14.88 -5.49 -17.75
CA SER A 3 -15.66 -5.85 -18.95
C SER A 3 -14.83 -6.59 -20.02
N SER A 4 -13.56 -6.23 -20.21
CA SER A 4 -12.68 -6.88 -21.19
C SER A 4 -12.22 -8.28 -20.75
N CYS A 5 -12.21 -8.55 -19.44
CA CYS A 5 -11.78 -9.85 -18.91
C CYS A 5 -12.86 -10.92 -19.10
N TRP A 6 -14.13 -10.55 -18.92
CA TRP A 6 -15.26 -11.46 -19.13
C TRP A 6 -15.32 -12.01 -20.55
N HIS A 7 -14.94 -11.22 -21.55
CA HIS A 7 -14.88 -11.70 -22.93
C HIS A 7 -13.85 -12.83 -23.11
N LYS A 8 -12.66 -12.71 -22.51
CA LYS A 8 -11.60 -13.75 -22.55
C LYS A 8 -11.97 -15.00 -21.74
N VAL A 9 -12.70 -14.82 -20.64
CA VAL A 9 -13.22 -15.92 -19.83
C VAL A 9 -14.29 -16.68 -20.61
N CYS A 10 -15.30 -15.99 -21.16
CA CYS A 10 -16.35 -16.61 -21.97
C CYS A 10 -15.78 -17.33 -23.19
N TRP A 11 -14.76 -16.77 -23.85
CA TRP A 11 -14.10 -17.42 -24.98
C TRP A 11 -13.40 -18.72 -24.59
N ASN A 12 -12.68 -18.74 -23.45
CA ASN A 12 -12.07 -19.97 -22.95
C ASN A 12 -13.11 -21.03 -22.58
N PHE A 13 -14.19 -20.65 -21.90
CA PHE A 13 -15.28 -21.59 -21.58
C PHE A 13 -15.95 -22.14 -22.85
N ALA A 14 -16.17 -21.31 -23.86
CA ALA A 14 -16.72 -21.76 -25.14
C ALA A 14 -15.79 -22.76 -25.84
N LEU A 15 -14.48 -22.50 -25.88
CA LEU A 15 -13.50 -23.41 -26.47
C LEU A 15 -13.44 -24.76 -25.73
N VAL A 16 -13.45 -24.74 -24.39
CA VAL A 16 -13.47 -25.98 -23.58
C VAL A 16 -14.77 -26.75 -23.80
N ALA A 17 -15.91 -26.07 -23.90
CA ALA A 17 -17.20 -26.72 -24.19
C ALA A 17 -17.24 -27.35 -25.59
N VAL A 18 -16.67 -26.67 -26.60
CA VAL A 18 -16.55 -27.23 -27.96
C VAL A 18 -15.60 -28.44 -27.98
N ALA A 19 -14.46 -28.36 -27.30
CA ALA A 19 -13.52 -29.48 -27.19
C ALA A 19 -14.18 -30.70 -26.51
N TYR A 20 -14.92 -30.48 -25.41
CA TYR A 20 -15.66 -31.53 -24.73
C TYR A 20 -16.78 -32.13 -25.61
N GLY A 21 -17.52 -31.29 -26.34
CA GLY A 21 -18.54 -31.76 -27.29
C GLY A 21 -17.95 -32.59 -28.43
N LEU A 22 -16.76 -32.23 -28.93
CA LEU A 22 -16.02 -33.01 -29.91
C LEU A 22 -15.54 -34.34 -29.34
N GLU A 23 -15.04 -34.37 -28.10
CA GLU A 23 -14.68 -35.62 -27.42
C GLU A 23 -15.89 -36.57 -27.30
N CYS A 24 -17.05 -36.07 -26.89
CA CYS A 24 -18.28 -36.88 -26.84
C CYS A 24 -18.73 -37.41 -28.21
N LEU A 25 -18.63 -36.59 -29.27
CA LEU A 25 -18.95 -37.03 -30.63
C LEU A 25 -17.98 -38.10 -31.14
N VAL A 26 -16.70 -38.00 -30.79
CA VAL A 26 -15.69 -39.01 -31.16
C VAL A 26 -15.92 -40.30 -30.37
N GLU A 27 -16.29 -40.22 -29.10
CA GLU A 27 -16.66 -41.38 -28.27
C GLU A 27 -17.82 -42.17 -28.88
N GLU A 28 -18.90 -41.48 -29.29
CA GLU A 28 -20.06 -42.13 -29.91
C GLU A 28 -19.74 -42.76 -31.27
N ASN A 29 -18.89 -42.12 -32.08
CA ASN A 29 -18.60 -42.58 -33.44
C ASN A 29 -17.47 -43.62 -33.52
N PHE A 30 -16.50 -43.61 -32.59
CA PHE A 30 -15.30 -44.44 -32.65
C PHE A 30 -15.10 -45.37 -31.44
N GLY A 31 -15.91 -45.26 -30.38
CA GLY A 31 -15.86 -46.16 -29.22
C GLY A 31 -14.59 -46.07 -28.37
N VAL A 32 -13.86 -44.96 -28.46
CA VAL A 32 -12.61 -44.72 -27.72
C VAL A 32 -12.93 -43.98 -26.43
N ALA A 33 -12.76 -44.59 -25.26
CA ALA A 33 -13.02 -43.93 -23.97
C ALA A 33 -11.94 -42.87 -23.65
N PHE A 34 -12.33 -41.61 -23.48
CA PHE A 34 -11.45 -40.53 -23.05
C PHE A 34 -11.55 -40.29 -21.54
N ASP A 35 -10.47 -39.77 -20.96
CA ASP A 35 -10.39 -39.44 -19.53
C ASP A 35 -11.00 -38.05 -19.29
N HIS A 36 -12.24 -38.03 -18.81
CA HIS A 36 -13.03 -36.81 -18.56
C HIS A 36 -12.45 -35.88 -17.46
N SER A 37 -11.39 -36.29 -16.75
CA SER A 37 -10.77 -35.47 -15.69
C SER A 37 -9.93 -34.30 -16.22
N LYS A 38 -9.44 -34.39 -17.47
CA LYS A 38 -8.54 -33.40 -18.10
C LYS A 38 -9.18 -32.02 -18.35
N PRO A 39 -10.39 -31.89 -18.94
CA PRO A 39 -11.01 -30.58 -19.15
C PRO A 39 -11.35 -29.85 -17.84
N VAL A 40 -11.68 -30.61 -16.79
CA VAL A 40 -11.95 -30.07 -15.44
C VAL A 40 -10.68 -29.48 -14.83
N GLY A 41 -9.55 -30.19 -14.92
CA GLY A 41 -8.25 -29.71 -14.44
C GLY A 41 -7.80 -28.41 -15.13
N HIS A 42 -7.96 -28.34 -16.46
CA HIS A 42 -7.66 -27.13 -17.23
C HIS A 42 -8.51 -25.93 -16.79
N THR A 43 -9.83 -26.13 -16.68
CA THR A 43 -10.76 -25.07 -16.27
C THR A 43 -10.47 -24.59 -14.85
N LEU A 44 -10.17 -25.52 -13.93
CA LEU A 44 -9.81 -25.19 -12.55
C LEU A 44 -8.51 -24.37 -12.47
N SER A 45 -7.48 -24.77 -13.22
CA SER A 45 -6.20 -24.05 -13.26
C SER A 45 -6.35 -22.61 -13.75
N PHE A 46 -7.20 -22.40 -14.77
CA PHE A 46 -7.51 -21.08 -15.30
C PHE A 46 -8.25 -20.22 -14.27
N LEU A 47 -9.29 -20.75 -13.63
CA LEU A 47 -10.04 -20.03 -12.59
C LEU A 47 -9.14 -19.63 -11.41
N LEU A 48 -8.18 -20.49 -11.04
CA LEU A 48 -7.21 -20.20 -9.98
C LEU A 48 -6.33 -19.00 -10.34
N VAL A 49 -5.85 -18.90 -11.58
CA VAL A 49 -5.03 -17.75 -12.03
C VAL A 49 -5.83 -16.44 -11.96
N PHE A 50 -7.10 -16.45 -12.38
CA PHE A 50 -7.96 -15.26 -12.28
C PHE A 50 -8.23 -14.86 -10.83
N ARG A 51 -8.50 -15.85 -9.97
CA ARG A 51 -8.67 -15.62 -8.54
C ARG A 51 -7.40 -15.04 -7.91
N ALA A 52 -6.24 -15.63 -8.21
CA ALA A 52 -4.95 -15.17 -7.71
C ALA A 52 -4.66 -13.73 -8.15
N ASN A 53 -4.92 -13.40 -9.42
CA ASN A 53 -4.71 -12.03 -9.92
C ASN A 53 -5.62 -11.00 -9.22
N SER A 54 -6.90 -11.35 -8.99
CA SER A 54 -7.83 -10.50 -8.25
C SER A 54 -7.40 -10.29 -6.79
N SER A 55 -7.02 -11.39 -6.12
CA SER A 55 -6.47 -11.34 -4.76
C SER A 55 -5.17 -10.55 -4.68
N TYR A 56 -4.30 -10.66 -5.68
CA TYR A 56 -3.04 -9.93 -5.75
C TYR A 56 -3.25 -8.42 -5.90
N GLY A 57 -4.21 -8.00 -6.72
CA GLY A 57 -4.60 -6.60 -6.84
C GLY A 57 -5.07 -6.02 -5.50
N ARG A 58 -5.92 -6.76 -4.78
CA ARG A 58 -6.40 -6.35 -3.44
C ARG A 58 -5.26 -6.31 -2.41
N TYR A 59 -4.35 -7.28 -2.45
CA TYR A 59 -3.17 -7.28 -1.60
C TYR A 59 -2.32 -6.02 -1.80
N TRP A 60 -2.02 -5.67 -3.05
CA TRP A 60 -1.23 -4.47 -3.37
C TRP A 60 -1.93 -3.18 -2.97
N GLN A 61 -3.25 -3.11 -3.17
CA GLN A 61 -4.03 -1.98 -2.71
C GLN A 61 -3.93 -1.81 -1.19
N GLY A 62 -4.09 -2.90 -0.42
CA GLY A 62 -3.92 -2.89 1.03
C GLY A 62 -2.51 -2.46 1.46
N ARG A 63 -1.48 -3.03 0.83
CA ARG A 63 -0.08 -2.68 1.07
C ARG A 63 0.19 -1.20 0.81
N ASN A 64 -0.32 -0.65 -0.28
CA ASN A 64 -0.15 0.76 -0.63
C ASN A 64 -0.87 1.67 0.37
N CYS A 65 -2.06 1.29 0.84
CA CYS A 65 -2.77 2.04 1.88
C CYS A 65 -1.95 2.10 3.19
N ILE A 66 -1.39 0.96 3.63
CA ILE A 66 -0.56 0.91 4.84
C ILE A 66 0.72 1.73 4.67
N ALA A 67 1.40 1.59 3.52
CA ALA A 67 2.58 2.38 3.22
C ALA A 67 2.28 3.90 3.20
N GLY A 68 1.15 4.29 2.60
CA GLY A 68 0.68 5.67 2.60
C GLY A 68 0.33 6.18 3.99
N PHE A 69 -0.27 5.35 4.85
CA PHE A 69 -0.58 5.70 6.24
C PHE A 69 0.70 6.04 7.03
N PHE A 70 1.73 5.19 6.98
CA PHE A 70 3.00 5.48 7.65
C PHE A 70 3.72 6.69 7.05
N ALA A 71 3.64 6.88 5.74
CA ALA A 71 4.18 8.09 5.10
C ALA A 71 3.48 9.36 5.62
N ASN A 72 2.14 9.35 5.71
CA ASN A 72 1.37 10.47 6.22
C ASN A 72 1.65 10.77 7.70
N ILE A 73 1.84 9.74 8.54
CA ILE A 73 2.25 9.90 9.94
C ILE A 73 3.61 10.60 10.02
N ARG A 74 4.58 10.16 9.22
CA ARG A 74 5.90 10.78 9.17
C ARG A 74 5.81 12.24 8.72
N ASP A 75 5.00 12.52 7.70
CA ASP A 75 4.83 13.87 7.18
C ASP A 75 4.11 14.77 8.20
N LEU A 76 3.15 14.22 8.96
CA LEU A 76 2.53 14.92 10.10
C LEU A 76 3.56 15.27 11.19
N ALA A 77 4.44 14.34 11.56
CA ALA A 77 5.51 14.58 12.52
C ALA A 77 6.51 15.64 12.04
N PHE A 78 6.82 15.64 10.74
CA PHE A 78 7.67 16.68 10.15
C PHE A 78 6.98 18.05 10.12
N LEU A 79 5.70 18.08 9.75
CA LEU A 79 4.89 19.30 9.74
C LEU A 79 4.71 19.88 11.15
N SER A 80 4.48 19.04 12.16
CA SER A 80 4.39 19.53 13.55
C SER A 80 5.69 20.19 14.01
N CYS A 81 6.85 19.63 13.65
CA CYS A 81 8.15 20.21 13.98
C CYS A 81 8.42 21.55 13.31
N THR A 82 7.80 21.81 12.14
CA THR A 82 7.98 23.05 11.38
C THR A 82 6.96 24.12 11.73
N LEU A 83 5.70 23.74 11.97
CA LEU A 83 4.58 24.66 12.22
C LEU A 83 4.53 25.15 13.66
N PHE A 84 4.79 24.30 14.64
CA PHE A 84 4.84 24.71 16.04
C PHE A 84 6.12 25.50 16.26
N ARG A 85 6.14 26.79 15.94
CA ARG A 85 7.27 27.68 16.20
C ARG A 85 7.26 28.09 17.66
N GLY A 86 8.42 27.96 18.33
CA GLY A 86 8.58 28.37 19.71
C GLY A 86 8.61 29.89 19.87
N GLY A 87 8.90 30.33 21.08
CA GLY A 87 9.02 31.73 21.46
C GLY A 87 10.35 32.36 21.04
N HIS A 88 10.90 33.18 21.94
CA HIS A 88 12.02 34.06 21.63
C HIS A 88 13.31 33.29 21.32
N GLY A 89 13.58 32.19 22.04
CA GLY A 89 14.76 31.36 21.85
C GLY A 89 14.77 30.65 20.49
N GLN A 90 13.62 30.15 20.04
CA GLN A 90 13.49 29.56 18.71
C GLN A 90 13.59 30.59 17.58
N TYR A 91 13.05 31.80 17.77
CA TYR A 91 13.24 32.91 16.83
C TYR A 91 14.72 33.27 16.67
N MET A 92 15.43 33.47 17.78
CA MET A 92 16.87 33.78 17.79
C MET A 92 17.70 32.66 17.19
N TRP A 93 17.35 31.39 17.47
CA TRP A 93 17.96 30.25 16.81
C TRP A 93 17.77 30.33 15.30
N THR A 94 16.54 30.50 14.81
CA THR A 94 16.30 30.53 13.35
C THR A 94 17.03 31.68 12.65
N ARG A 95 17.17 32.83 13.31
CA ARG A 95 17.80 34.03 12.74
C ARG A 95 19.32 34.03 12.84
N CYS A 96 19.88 33.48 13.91
CA CYS A 96 21.31 33.57 14.24
C CYS A 96 22.04 32.22 14.09
N ASN A 97 21.32 31.12 13.80
CA ASN A 97 21.93 29.81 13.55
C ASN A 97 22.84 29.89 12.33
N GLY A 98 24.09 29.46 12.49
CA GLY A 98 25.14 29.57 11.47
C GLY A 98 25.98 30.85 11.53
N GLN A 99 25.68 31.80 12.41
CA GLN A 99 26.61 32.89 12.74
C GLN A 99 27.61 32.43 13.80
N ASP A 100 28.89 32.79 13.62
CA ASP A 100 29.97 32.43 14.53
C ASP A 100 29.63 32.84 15.98
N GLY A 101 29.52 31.85 16.87
CA GLY A 101 29.26 32.05 18.30
C GLY A 101 27.82 31.87 18.79
N PHE A 102 26.86 31.51 17.93
CA PHE A 102 25.53 31.09 18.39
C PHE A 102 25.52 29.59 18.73
N SER A 103 25.93 29.25 19.96
CA SER A 103 25.95 27.87 20.46
C SER A 103 24.60 27.43 21.03
N LEU A 104 24.38 26.11 21.10
CA LEU A 104 23.18 25.52 21.69
C LEU A 104 23.03 25.88 23.18
N GLN A 105 24.15 26.07 23.88
CA GLN A 105 24.17 26.57 25.26
C GLN A 105 23.69 28.03 25.36
N ARG A 106 24.00 28.85 24.35
CA ARG A 106 23.52 30.23 24.28
C ARG A 106 22.02 30.28 23.99
N LYS A 107 21.51 29.39 23.12
CA LYS A 107 20.06 29.22 22.88
C LYS A 107 19.30 28.98 24.18
N ARG A 108 19.77 28.05 25.03
CA ARG A 108 19.13 27.73 26.31
C ARG A 108 18.99 28.92 27.26
N ARG A 109 19.81 29.97 27.13
CA ARG A 109 19.67 31.19 27.95
C ARG A 109 18.49 32.05 27.54
N PHE A 110 17.97 31.85 26.33
CA PHE A 110 16.84 32.58 25.77
C PHE A 110 15.58 31.70 25.67
N GLU A 111 15.61 30.47 26.22
CA GLU A 111 14.42 29.61 26.29
C GLU A 111 13.39 30.25 27.22
N ASP A 112 12.19 30.43 26.70
CA ASP A 112 11.01 30.85 27.46
C ASP A 112 10.05 29.68 27.70
N LEU A 113 8.97 29.94 28.45
CA LEU A 113 7.94 28.93 28.72
C LEU A 113 7.27 28.42 27.43
N ASP A 114 7.14 29.29 26.43
CA ASP A 114 6.53 28.95 25.15
C ASP A 114 7.42 28.00 24.34
N ASP A 115 8.74 28.21 24.34
CA ASP A 115 9.74 27.30 23.76
C ASP A 115 9.69 25.91 24.41
N ALA A 116 9.57 25.86 25.74
CA ALA A 116 9.47 24.60 26.48
C ALA A 116 8.18 23.84 26.13
N ALA A 117 7.02 24.52 26.18
CA ALA A 117 5.72 23.93 25.83
C ALA A 117 5.69 23.46 24.36
N THR A 118 6.27 24.23 23.45
CA THR A 118 6.38 23.86 22.03
C THR A 118 7.27 22.64 21.84
N SER A 119 8.41 22.56 22.54
CA SER A 119 9.31 21.42 22.46
C SER A 119 8.65 20.15 22.99
N GLU A 120 7.90 20.25 24.09
CA GLU A 120 7.13 19.14 24.67
C GLU A 120 6.04 18.66 23.70
N ALA A 121 5.25 19.58 23.14
CA ALA A 121 4.22 19.24 22.15
C ALA A 121 4.78 18.51 20.91
N ARG A 122 5.94 18.94 20.40
CA ARG A 122 6.62 18.26 19.29
C ARG A 122 7.10 16.86 19.69
N ALA A 123 7.70 16.72 20.87
CA ALA A 123 8.17 15.44 21.38
C ALA A 123 7.00 14.46 21.57
N ASP A 124 5.87 14.94 22.08
CA ASP A 124 4.68 14.12 22.26
C ASP A 124 4.10 13.67 20.93
N ILE A 125 3.97 14.55 19.94
CA ILE A 125 3.49 14.13 18.60
C ILE A 125 4.38 13.05 18.02
N VAL A 126 5.71 13.17 18.13
CA VAL A 126 6.64 12.13 17.68
C VAL A 126 6.43 10.83 18.47
N ARG A 127 6.22 10.89 19.80
CA ARG A 127 5.89 9.72 20.61
C ARG A 127 4.60 9.05 20.16
N TRP A 128 3.54 9.82 19.93
CA TRP A 128 2.26 9.32 19.42
C TRP A 128 2.41 8.68 18.03
N CYS A 129 3.29 9.21 17.19
CA CYS A 129 3.59 8.65 15.87
C CYS A 129 4.41 7.34 15.94
N LEU A 130 5.24 7.16 16.96
CA LEU A 130 6.07 5.97 17.16
C LEU A 130 5.37 4.85 17.94
N ALA A 131 4.39 5.20 18.78
CA ALA A 131 3.62 4.24 19.58
C ALA A 131 2.53 3.51 18.78
N LEU A 132 2.37 3.87 17.49
CA LEU A 132 1.34 3.40 16.56
C LEU A 132 1.88 2.28 15.67
#